data_AF-A0A3E0MV43-F1
#
_entry.id   AF-A0A3E0MV43-F1
#
_cell.length_a   1.000
_cell.length_b   1.000
_cell.length_c   1.000
_cell.angle_alpha   90.00
_cell.angle_beta   90.00
_cell.angle_gamma   90.00
#
_symmetry.space_group_name_H-M   'P 1'
#
loop_
_entity.id
_entity.type
_entity.pdbx_description
1 polymer ?
#
loop_
_entity_poly.entity_id
_entity_poly.type
_entity_poly.pdbx_seq_one_letter_code
_entity_poly.pdbx_strand_id
1 'polypeptide(L)'
;MLAELAAANAAFQVIKQAVSNGKDIAAAGSAIAKFVGAKQDLERKSLKKGGGSDLEEFMALEQIREQEEQLKQIMIYTGRPGLWHDWQRFQAKARVARKEAEEAARRKRKQMFEIAIITFLLIVGLTILACIVLLILHAQGRL
;
A
#
# COMPACT_ATOMS: atom_id res chain seq x y z
N MET A 1 -13.14 -2.04 -9.91
CA MET A 1 -12.51 -1.69 -11.20
C MET A 1 -13.00 -0.35 -11.69
N LEU A 2 -14.31 -0.11 -11.71
CA LEU A 2 -14.89 1.20 -12.06
C LEU A 2 -14.38 2.36 -11.18
N ALA A 3 -14.24 2.16 -9.86
CA ALA A 3 -13.76 3.21 -8.96
C ALA A 3 -12.28 3.59 -9.19
N GLU A 4 -11.44 2.59 -9.48
CA GLU A 4 -10.02 2.77 -9.75
C GLU A 4 -9.81 3.43 -11.11
N LEU A 5 -10.56 2.99 -12.13
CA LEU A 5 -10.56 3.61 -13.45
C LEU A 5 -11.03 5.07 -13.38
N ALA A 6 -12.09 5.35 -12.64
CA ALA A 6 -12.57 6.72 -12.42
C ALA A 6 -11.52 7.58 -11.69
N ALA A 7 -10.84 7.03 -10.69
CA ALA A 7 -9.76 7.71 -9.98
C ALA A 7 -8.56 8.00 -10.89
N ALA A 8 -8.17 7.03 -11.74
CA ALA A 8 -7.11 7.20 -12.73
C ALA A 8 -7.48 8.30 -13.75
N ASN A 9 -8.69 8.23 -14.31
CA ASN A 9 -9.21 9.22 -15.24
C ASN A 9 -9.24 10.63 -14.63
N ALA A 10 -9.73 10.77 -13.40
CA ALA A 10 -9.78 12.04 -12.69
C ALA A 10 -8.39 12.61 -12.43
N ALA A 11 -7.45 11.78 -11.97
CA ALA A 11 -6.07 12.19 -11.76
C ALA A 11 -5.41 12.63 -13.08
N PHE A 12 -5.66 11.90 -14.16
CA PHE A 12 -5.11 12.20 -15.47
C PHE A 12 -5.65 13.50 -16.07
N GLN A 13 -6.93 13.82 -15.86
CA GLN A 13 -7.49 15.12 -16.23
C GLN A 13 -6.82 16.28 -15.50
N VAL A 14 -6.52 16.11 -14.21
CA VAL A 14 -5.78 17.13 -13.44
C VAL A 14 -4.37 17.32 -13.99
N ILE A 15 -3.69 16.25 -14.42
CA ILE A 15 -2.37 16.33 -15.06
C ILE A 15 -2.46 17.12 -16.37
N LYS A 16 -3.42 16.79 -17.24
CA LYS A 16 -3.65 17.50 -18.50
C LYS A 16 -3.95 18.97 -18.28
N GLN A 17 -4.80 19.29 -17.31
CA GLN A 17 -5.13 20.67 -16.97
C GLN A 17 -3.92 21.44 -16.44
N ALA A 18 -3.11 20.81 -15.58
CA ALA A 18 -1.90 21.44 -15.06
C ALA A 18 -0.93 21.82 -16.19
N VAL A 19 -0.73 20.90 -17.14
CA VAL A 19 0.13 21.11 -18.31
C VAL A 19 -0.44 22.18 -19.24
N SER A 20 -1.74 22.12 -19.54
CA SER A 20 -2.43 23.10 -20.40
C SER A 20 -2.34 24.52 -19.84
N ASN A 21 -2.42 24.65 -18.52
CA ASN A 21 -2.28 25.93 -17.81
C ASN A 21 -0.82 26.42 -17.71
N GLY A 22 0.13 25.77 -18.39
CA GLY A 22 1.55 26.12 -18.36
C GLY A 22 2.22 25.89 -17.00
N LYS A 23 1.61 25.12 -16.09
CA LYS A 23 2.25 24.76 -14.82
C LYS A 23 3.30 23.69 -15.09
N ASP A 24 4.41 23.78 -14.37
CA ASP A 24 5.44 22.74 -14.38
C ASP A 24 4.80 21.40 -14.01
N ILE A 25 5.20 20.34 -14.71
CA ILE A 25 4.81 18.97 -14.42
C ILE A 25 5.13 18.57 -12.97
N ALA A 26 6.12 19.21 -12.36
CA ALA A 26 6.41 19.09 -10.93
C ALA A 26 5.18 19.46 -10.05
N ALA A 27 4.42 20.48 -10.44
CA ALA A 27 3.19 20.89 -9.73
C ALA A 27 2.06 19.85 -9.86
N ALA A 28 2.09 19.01 -10.90
CA ALA A 28 1.17 17.90 -11.08
C ALA A 28 1.59 16.62 -10.33
N GLY A 29 2.69 16.64 -9.57
CA GLY A 29 3.26 15.45 -8.91
C GLY A 29 2.27 14.66 -8.04
N SER A 30 1.38 15.35 -7.31
CA SER A 30 0.34 14.68 -6.51
C SER A 30 -0.69 13.94 -7.38
N ALA A 31 -1.08 14.52 -8.51
CA ALA A 31 -1.99 13.89 -9.46
C ALA A 31 -1.30 12.70 -10.16
N ILE A 32 -0.02 12.84 -10.53
CA ILE A 32 0.79 11.74 -11.06
C ILE A 32 0.87 10.57 -10.06
N ALA A 33 1.11 10.85 -8.77
CA ALA A 33 1.14 9.83 -7.74
C ALA A 33 -0.22 9.11 -7.58
N LYS A 34 -1.33 9.85 -7.63
CA LYS A 34 -2.69 9.28 -7.59
C LYS A 34 -2.99 8.39 -8.81
N PHE A 35 -2.61 8.84 -10.00
CA PHE A 35 -2.77 8.08 -11.25
C PHE A 35 -2.02 6.74 -11.17
N VAL A 36 -0.74 6.76 -10.75
CA VAL A 36 0.07 5.54 -10.63
C VAL A 36 -0.44 4.62 -9.53
N GLY A 37 -0.92 5.17 -8.41
CA GLY A 37 -1.57 4.37 -7.36
C GLY A 37 -2.82 3.66 -7.87
N ALA A 38 -3.71 4.39 -8.55
CA ALA A 38 -4.93 3.83 -9.13
C ALA A 38 -4.62 2.75 -10.19
N LYS A 39 -3.60 2.95 -11.04
CA LYS A 39 -3.09 1.94 -11.97
C LYS A 39 -2.66 0.66 -11.25
N GLN A 40 -1.81 0.78 -10.23
CA GLN A 40 -1.30 -0.37 -9.47
C GLN A 40 -2.42 -1.13 -8.75
N ASP A 41 -3.43 -0.43 -8.26
CA ASP A 41 -4.58 -1.05 -7.61
C ASP A 41 -5.50 -1.77 -8.60
N LEU A 42 -5.65 -1.22 -9.82
CA LEU A 42 -6.39 -1.87 -10.90
C LEU A 42 -5.68 -3.17 -11.33
N GLU A 43 -4.38 -3.12 -11.62
CA GLU A 43 -3.56 -4.30 -11.98
C GLU A 43 -3.58 -5.37 -10.88
N ARG A 44 -3.56 -4.96 -9.61
CA ARG A 44 -3.63 -5.91 -8.48
C ARG A 44 -5.00 -6.56 -8.38
N LYS A 45 -6.06 -5.82 -8.67
CA LYS A 45 -7.44 -6.34 -8.62
C LYS A 45 -7.71 -7.27 -9.79
N SER A 46 -7.08 -7.03 -10.95
CA SER A 46 -7.23 -7.91 -12.10
C SER A 46 -6.61 -9.27 -11.89
N LEU A 47 -5.39 -9.31 -11.35
CA LEU A 47 -4.72 -10.57 -11.02
C LEU A 47 -5.47 -11.42 -9.98
N LYS A 48 -6.42 -10.85 -9.24
CA LYS A 48 -7.19 -11.54 -8.19
C LYS A 48 -8.54 -12.08 -8.64
N LYS A 49 -9.10 -11.59 -9.75
CA LYS A 49 -10.40 -12.05 -10.27
C LYS A 49 -10.18 -12.90 -11.52
N GLY A 50 -10.36 -14.21 -11.38
CA GLY A 50 -10.40 -15.11 -12.53
C GLY A 50 -11.84 -15.27 -13.04
N GLY A 51 -12.14 -14.71 -14.23
CA GLY A 51 -13.18 -15.25 -15.12
C GLY A 51 -14.61 -14.71 -14.99
N GLY A 52 -14.84 -13.40 -15.21
CA GLY A 52 -16.23 -12.92 -15.27
C GLY A 52 -16.51 -11.59 -15.94
N SER A 53 -15.49 -10.74 -16.19
CA SER A 53 -15.64 -9.50 -16.97
C SER A 53 -14.35 -9.17 -17.72
N ASP A 54 -13.77 -10.18 -18.39
CA ASP A 54 -12.44 -10.09 -19.00
C ASP A 54 -12.36 -8.97 -20.04
N LEU A 55 -13.45 -8.66 -20.75
CA LEU A 55 -13.47 -7.60 -21.76
C LEU A 55 -13.47 -6.19 -21.15
N GLU A 56 -14.33 -5.89 -20.19
CA GLU A 56 -14.39 -4.56 -19.56
C GLU A 56 -13.09 -4.26 -18.81
N GLU A 57 -12.54 -5.28 -18.17
CA GLU A 57 -11.25 -5.24 -17.51
C GLU A 57 -10.09 -5.01 -18.47
N PHE A 58 -10.06 -5.76 -19.57
CA PHE A 58 -9.09 -5.56 -20.63
C PHE A 58 -9.15 -4.13 -21.19
N MET A 59 -10.36 -3.63 -21.46
CA MET A 59 -10.56 -2.26 -21.95
C MET A 59 -10.12 -1.21 -20.92
N ALA A 60 -10.38 -1.42 -19.64
CA ALA A 60 -9.94 -0.52 -18.57
C ALA A 60 -8.40 -0.51 -18.42
N LEU A 61 -7.77 -1.67 -18.51
CA LEU A 61 -6.31 -1.80 -18.51
C LEU A 61 -5.68 -1.12 -19.73
N GLU A 62 -6.27 -1.31 -20.92
CA GLU A 62 -5.80 -0.67 -22.14
C GLU A 62 -5.95 0.85 -22.07
N GLN A 63 -7.07 1.35 -21.56
CA GLN A 63 -7.27 2.78 -21.33
C GLN A 63 -6.21 3.38 -20.41
N ILE A 64 -5.86 2.69 -19.31
CA ILE A 64 -4.79 3.17 -18.41
C ILE A 64 -3.42 3.11 -19.11
N ARG A 65 -3.17 2.11 -19.94
CA ARG A 65 -1.93 1.99 -20.72
C ARG A 65 -1.79 3.15 -21.71
N GLU A 66 -2.87 3.53 -22.40
CA GLU A 66 -2.89 4.72 -23.26
C GLU A 66 -2.60 6.00 -22.48
N GLN A 67 -3.20 6.15 -21.29
CA GLN A 67 -2.97 7.30 -20.42
C GLN A 67 -1.53 7.38 -19.90
N GLU A 68 -0.90 6.23 -19.63
CA GLU A 68 0.51 6.17 -19.26
C GLU A 68 1.43 6.59 -20.41
N GLU A 69 1.15 6.15 -21.64
CA GLU A 69 1.94 6.59 -22.80
C GLU A 69 1.75 8.10 -23.03
N GLN A 70 0.53 8.62 -22.89
CA GLN A 70 0.29 10.07 -22.93
C GLN A 70 1.04 10.80 -21.81
N LEU A 71 1.05 10.28 -20.58
CA LEU A 71 1.81 10.83 -19.47
C LEU A 71 3.31 10.86 -19.79
N LYS A 72 3.86 9.79 -20.39
CA LYS A 72 5.26 9.73 -20.83
C LYS A 72 5.55 10.82 -21.88
N GLN A 73 4.70 10.99 -22.88
CA GLN A 73 4.85 12.06 -23.86
C GLN A 73 4.85 13.44 -23.18
N ILE A 74 3.89 13.67 -22.27
CA ILE A 74 3.83 14.90 -21.48
C ILE A 74 5.16 15.11 -20.72
N MET A 75 5.68 14.09 -20.03
CA MET A 75 6.95 14.19 -19.29
C MET A 75 8.17 14.46 -20.18
N ILE A 76 8.16 13.98 -21.43
CA ILE A 76 9.23 14.23 -22.40
C ILE A 76 9.16 15.66 -22.94
N TYR A 77 7.97 16.15 -23.30
CA TYR A 77 7.80 17.46 -23.94
C TYR A 77 7.80 18.63 -22.95
N THR A 78 7.28 18.42 -21.74
CA THR A 78 7.08 19.50 -20.75
C THR A 78 8.07 19.45 -19.61
N GLY A 79 8.76 18.32 -19.42
CA GLY A 79 9.71 18.10 -18.34
C GLY A 79 11.16 18.34 -18.74
N ARG A 80 12.06 18.20 -17.75
CA ARG A 80 13.51 18.18 -17.96
C ARG A 80 13.91 16.97 -18.84
N PRO A 81 14.95 17.09 -19.68
CA PRO A 81 15.56 15.94 -20.35
C PRO A 81 15.87 14.79 -19.38
N GLY A 82 15.43 13.58 -19.72
CA GLY A 82 15.62 12.39 -18.89
C GLY A 82 14.64 12.23 -17.71
N LEU A 83 13.69 13.15 -17.52
CA LEU A 83 12.71 13.10 -16.43
C LEU A 83 11.95 11.77 -16.37
N TRP A 84 11.56 11.21 -17.51
CA TRP A 84 10.89 9.91 -17.57
C TRP A 84 11.76 8.77 -16.99
N HIS A 85 13.05 8.73 -17.31
CA HIS A 85 13.95 7.72 -16.79
C HIS A 85 14.20 7.87 -15.29
N ASP A 86 14.36 9.10 -14.82
CA ASP A 86 14.46 9.41 -13.39
C ASP A 86 13.19 9.00 -12.64
N TRP A 87 12.04 9.24 -13.26
CA TRP A 87 10.74 8.84 -12.75
C TRP A 87 10.59 7.32 -12.65
N GLN A 88 10.98 6.57 -13.68
CA GLN A 88 10.99 5.10 -13.64
C GLN A 88 11.88 4.57 -12.51
N ARG A 89 13.08 5.15 -12.32
CA ARG A 89 13.97 4.81 -11.20
C ARG A 89 13.33 5.13 -9.85
N PHE A 90 12.67 6.28 -9.73
CA PHE A 90 11.95 6.68 -8.52
C PHE A 90 10.82 5.69 -8.19
N GLN A 91 10.00 5.31 -9.18
CA GLN A 91 8.95 4.33 -8.98
C GLN A 91 9.49 2.96 -8.54
N ALA A 92 10.59 2.51 -9.13
CA ALA A 92 11.24 1.25 -8.75
C ALA A 92 11.68 1.28 -7.27
N LYS A 93 12.36 2.36 -6.85
CA LYS A 93 12.73 2.58 -5.45
C LYS A 93 11.52 2.65 -4.52
N ALA A 94 10.48 3.38 -4.90
CA ALA A 94 9.26 3.52 -4.12
C ALA A 94 8.48 2.19 -3.98
N ARG A 95 8.60 1.28 -4.94
CA ARG A 95 8.04 -0.07 -4.86
C ARG A 95 8.80 -0.94 -3.88
N VAL A 96 10.13 -0.89 -3.90
CA VAL A 96 10.98 -1.62 -2.93
C VAL A 96 10.72 -1.12 -1.51
N ALA A 97 10.75 0.20 -1.30
CA ALA A 97 10.49 0.81 0.01
C ALA A 97 9.11 0.44 0.57
N ARG A 98 8.08 0.34 -0.28
CA ARG A 98 6.74 -0.10 0.14
C ARG A 98 6.73 -1.56 0.61
N LYS A 99 7.42 -2.45 -0.10
CA LYS A 99 7.54 -3.87 0.31
C LYS A 99 8.29 -4.00 1.64
N GLU A 100 9.40 -3.29 1.79
CA GLU A 100 10.17 -3.27 3.04
C GLU A 100 9.35 -2.74 4.22
N ALA A 101 8.57 -1.67 4.01
CA ALA A 101 7.67 -1.13 5.03
C ALA A 101 6.56 -2.13 5.42
N GLU A 102 5.97 -2.83 4.46
CA GLU A 102 4.98 -3.88 4.71
C GLU A 102 5.58 -5.06 5.50
N GLU A 103 6.79 -5.49 5.16
CA GLU A 103 7.50 -6.53 5.89
C GLU A 103 7.86 -6.09 7.32
N ALA A 104 8.38 -4.89 7.49
CA ALA A 104 8.70 -4.33 8.80
C ALA A 104 7.44 -4.23 9.67
N ALA A 105 6.31 -3.80 9.10
CA ALA A 105 5.03 -3.76 9.79
C ALA A 105 4.55 -5.17 10.20
N ARG A 106 4.71 -6.18 9.32
CA ARG A 106 4.39 -7.58 9.65
C ARG A 106 5.29 -8.11 10.78
N ARG A 107 6.59 -7.83 10.74
CA ARG A 107 7.54 -8.23 11.80
C ARG A 107 7.18 -7.60 13.14
N LYS A 108 6.89 -6.29 13.17
CA LYS A 108 6.43 -5.59 14.39
C LYS A 108 5.16 -6.21 14.96
N ARG A 109 4.17 -6.52 14.11
CA ARG A 109 2.94 -7.20 14.56
C ARG A 109 3.24 -8.56 15.18
N LYS A 110 4.07 -9.38 14.54
CA LYS A 110 4.48 -10.69 15.09
C LYS A 110 5.17 -10.55 16.45
N GLN A 111 6.12 -9.63 16.58
CA GLN A 111 6.82 -9.36 17.84
C GLN A 111 5.83 -8.93 18.95
N MET A 112 4.89 -8.05 18.65
CA MET A 112 3.86 -7.66 19.64
C MET A 112 2.99 -8.84 20.07
N PHE A 113 2.59 -9.71 19.13
CA PHE A 113 1.82 -10.91 19.45
C PHE A 113 2.63 -11.91 20.30
N GLU A 114 3.89 -12.17 19.94
CA GLU A 114 4.78 -13.05 20.71
C GLU A 114 4.98 -12.53 22.14
N ILE A 115 5.28 -11.24 22.30
CA ILE A 115 5.43 -10.60 23.61
C ILE A 115 4.13 -10.69 24.41
N ALA A 116 2.98 -10.44 23.78
CA ALA A 116 1.68 -10.52 24.43
C ALA A 116 1.37 -11.93 24.94
N ILE A 117 1.66 -12.96 24.13
CA ILE A 117 1.46 -14.37 24.52
C ILE A 117 2.38 -14.76 25.68
N ILE A 118 3.67 -14.41 25.60
CA ILE A 118 4.64 -14.72 26.66
C ILE A 118 4.23 -14.04 27.97
N THR A 119 3.87 -12.76 27.90
CA THR A 119 3.44 -11.99 29.08
C THR A 119 2.16 -12.58 29.68
N PHE A 120 1.19 -12.96 28.85
CA PHE A 120 -0.04 -13.60 29.30
C PHE A 120 0.24 -14.93 30.01
N LEU A 121 1.08 -15.79 29.44
CA LEU A 121 1.47 -17.07 30.05
C LEU A 121 2.20 -16.88 31.39
N LEU A 122 3.06 -15.87 31.51
CA LEU A 122 3.73 -15.55 32.77
C LEU A 122 2.74 -15.12 33.85
N ILE A 123 1.78 -14.24 33.52
CA ILE A 123 0.76 -13.80 34.47
C ILE A 123 -0.08 -14.99 34.93
N VAL A 124 -0.55 -15.82 33.99
CA VAL A 124 -1.34 -17.01 34.32
C VAL A 124 -0.53 -17.97 35.20
N GLY A 125 0.73 -18.25 34.84
CA GLY A 125 1.61 -19.10 35.64
C GLY A 125 1.81 -18.57 37.07
N LEU A 126 2.05 -17.27 37.23
CA LEU A 126 2.19 -16.63 38.54
C LEU A 126 0.89 -16.68 39.36
N THR A 127 -0.26 -16.45 38.72
CA THR A 127 -1.55 -16.54 39.42
C THR A 127 -1.86 -17.95 39.90
N ILE A 128 -1.59 -18.98 39.08
CA ILE A 128 -1.77 -20.38 39.47
C ILE A 128 -0.86 -20.71 40.66
N LEU A 129 0.40 -20.28 40.61
CA LEU A 129 1.37 -20.54 41.67
C LEU A 129 0.96 -19.82 42.98
N ALA A 130 0.48 -18.58 42.90
CA ALA A 130 -0.06 -17.86 44.05
C ALA A 130 -1.30 -18.55 44.65
N CYS A 131 -2.22 -19.05 43.82
CA CYS A 131 -3.38 -19.82 44.28
C CYS A 131 -2.95 -21.11 45.00
N ILE A 132 -1.96 -21.84 44.48
CA ILE A 132 -1.44 -23.06 45.11
C ILE A 132 -0.82 -22.73 46.48
N VAL A 133 -0.01 -21.67 46.57
CA VAL A 133 0.60 -21.24 47.84
C VAL A 133 -0.46 -20.86 48.87
N LEU A 134 -1.50 -20.12 48.47
CA LEU A 134 -2.62 -19.77 49.35
C LEU A 134 -3.37 -21.01 49.85
N LEU A 135 -3.63 -21.99 48.98
CA LEU A 135 -4.28 -23.24 49.38
C LEU A 135 -3.44 -24.03 50.38
N ILE A 136 -2.12 -24.08 50.22
CA ILE A 136 -1.20 -24.75 51.16
C ILE A 136 -1.19 -24.01 52.51
N LEU A 137 -1.15 -22.68 52.50
CA LEU A 137 -1.17 -21.88 53.73
C LEU A 137 -2.50 -22.04 54.50
N HIS A 138 -3.63 -22.10 53.79
CA HIS A 138 -4.94 -22.38 54.38
C HIS A 138 -5.01 -23.81 54.95
N ALA A 139 -4.46 -24.81 54.24
CA ALA A 139 -4.41 -26.19 54.71
C ALA A 139 -3.53 -26.38 55.97
N GLN A 140 -2.53 -25.52 56.17
CA GLN A 140 -1.68 -25.52 57.37
C GLN A 140 -2.30 -24.77 58.57
N GLY A 141 -3.53 -24.23 58.45
CA GLY A 141 -4.22 -23.54 59.54
C GLY A 141 -3.56 -22.22 59.96
N ARG A 142 -2.78 -21.61 59.06
CA ARG A 142 -2.04 -20.37 59.31
C ARG A 142 -2.81 -19.11 58.90
N LEU A 143 -4.05 -19.29 58.45
CA LEU A 143 -5.04 -18.29 58.05
C LEU A 143 -6.40 -18.64 58.67
#